data_AF-A0A0J6YVT8-F1
#
_entry.id   AF-A0A0J6YVT8-F1
#
_cell.length_a   1.000
_cell.length_b   1.000
_cell.length_c   1.000
_cell.angle_alpha   90.00
_cell.angle_beta   90.00
_cell.angle_gamma   90.00
#
_symmetry.space_group_name_H-M   'P 1'
#
loop_
_entity.id
_entity.type
_entity.pdbx_description
1 polymer ?
#
loop_
_entity_poly.entity_id
_entity_poly.type
_entity_poly.pdbx_seq_one_letter_code
_entity_poly.pdbx_strand_id
1 'polypeptide(L)'
;MPTCGDWTLKQLFRHVGRGNRWAAQIILERRNQPLDPRDVRDGKPPDDPDAAADWLYHGAELISDAIDRVGAETRVWTFVGPRPAGWWIRRRLHEATVHRADAALALGVPFELSPDLAADALSEWIDRVSVDRRHGPALERGQSIHLHATDPELGPTGEWMIVHDEEGLWWSHDHGKGSVALRGPAKDLLLATVRRISVADADIEVHGDTAVWDGWLERTPF
;
A
#
# COMPACT_ATOMS: atom_id res chain seq x y z
N MET A 1 9.23 -2.23 15.80
CA MET A 1 9.22 -1.44 14.55
C MET A 1 8.26 -0.31 14.85
N PRO A 2 8.70 0.96 14.88
CA PRO A 2 7.88 2.05 15.42
C PRO A 2 6.46 2.13 14.83
N THR A 3 6.33 1.72 13.58
CA THR A 3 5.14 1.83 12.73
C THR A 3 4.50 0.48 12.38
N CYS A 4 5.00 -0.63 12.92
CA CYS A 4 4.44 -1.98 12.74
C CYS A 4 4.22 -2.70 14.07
N GLY A 5 3.81 -1.96 15.11
CA GLY A 5 3.61 -2.47 16.46
C GLY A 5 4.84 -3.21 17.00
N ASP A 6 4.64 -4.41 17.54
CA ASP A 6 5.68 -5.19 18.22
C ASP A 6 6.63 -5.93 17.27
N TRP A 7 6.61 -5.63 15.97
CA TRP A 7 7.50 -6.30 15.02
C TRP A 7 8.97 -5.97 15.28
N THR A 8 9.84 -6.93 15.04
CA THR A 8 11.29 -6.75 14.89
C THR A 8 11.63 -6.52 13.42
N LEU A 9 12.83 -5.98 13.14
CA LEU A 9 13.32 -5.87 11.75
C LEU A 9 13.38 -7.24 11.06
N LYS A 10 13.72 -8.31 11.81
CA LYS A 10 13.70 -9.70 11.30
C LYS A 10 12.29 -10.16 10.90
N GLN A 11 11.26 -9.75 11.64
CA GLN A 11 9.87 -10.06 11.29
C GLN A 11 9.40 -9.28 10.05
N LEU A 12 9.73 -7.99 9.95
CA LEU A 12 9.48 -7.17 8.76
C LEU A 12 10.13 -7.78 7.52
N PHE A 13 11.41 -8.10 7.62
CA PHE A 13 12.20 -8.75 6.56
C PHE A 13 11.54 -10.05 6.07
N ARG A 14 11.19 -10.93 7.02
CA ARG A 14 10.53 -12.20 6.74
C ARG A 14 9.12 -12.01 6.17
N HIS A 15 8.42 -10.94 6.55
CA HIS A 15 7.10 -10.60 5.99
C HIS A 15 7.21 -10.26 4.51
N VAL A 16 8.06 -9.29 4.15
CA VAL A 16 8.24 -8.83 2.76
C VAL A 16 8.69 -9.98 1.86
N GLY A 17 9.75 -10.71 2.26
CA GLY A 17 10.30 -11.77 1.42
C GLY A 17 9.37 -12.99 1.27
N ARG A 18 8.54 -13.30 2.29
CA ARG A 18 7.50 -14.32 2.15
C ARG A 18 6.36 -13.82 1.28
N GLY A 19 5.96 -12.55 1.42
CA GLY A 19 4.92 -11.93 0.62
C GLY A 19 5.23 -12.00 -0.87
N ASN A 20 6.49 -11.83 -1.26
CA ASN A 20 6.90 -11.97 -2.65
C ASN A 20 6.74 -13.41 -3.17
N ARG A 21 7.20 -14.40 -2.40
CA ARG A 21 7.02 -15.83 -2.74
C ARG A 21 5.55 -16.25 -2.76
N TRP A 22 4.75 -15.71 -1.85
CA TRP A 22 3.31 -15.96 -1.80
C TRP A 22 2.62 -15.46 -3.06
N ALA A 23 2.92 -14.24 -3.52
CA ALA A 23 2.42 -13.70 -4.77
C ALA A 23 2.90 -14.52 -5.99
N ALA A 24 4.20 -14.83 -6.07
CA ALA A 24 4.76 -15.64 -7.14
C ALA A 24 4.09 -17.02 -7.23
N GLN A 25 3.86 -17.70 -6.09
CA GLN A 25 3.20 -18.99 -6.06
C GLN A 25 1.72 -18.90 -6.47
N ILE A 26 1.00 -17.85 -6.05
CA ILE A 26 -0.37 -17.60 -6.52
C ILE A 26 -0.42 -17.48 -8.04
N ILE A 27 0.51 -16.73 -8.63
CA ILE A 27 0.61 -16.51 -10.08
C ILE A 27 0.94 -17.83 -10.80
N LEU A 28 2.03 -18.49 -10.41
CA LEU A 28 2.51 -19.74 -11.03
C LEU A 28 1.45 -20.85 -11.02
N GLU A 29 0.74 -20.99 -9.91
CA GLU A 29 -0.31 -22.00 -9.73
C GLU A 29 -1.66 -21.55 -10.31
N ARG A 30 -1.77 -20.32 -10.84
CA ARG A 30 -3.01 -19.71 -11.35
C ARG A 30 -4.17 -19.84 -10.36
N ARG A 31 -3.88 -19.63 -9.07
CA ARG A 31 -4.85 -19.93 -8.00
C ARG A 31 -6.09 -19.06 -8.17
N ASN A 32 -7.26 -19.63 -7.89
CA ASN A 32 -8.54 -18.92 -7.80
C ASN A 32 -9.03 -18.79 -6.34
N GLN A 33 -8.24 -19.28 -5.38
CA GLN A 33 -8.51 -19.26 -3.95
C GLN A 33 -7.29 -18.78 -3.16
N PRO A 34 -7.48 -18.28 -1.92
CA PRO A 34 -6.38 -17.89 -1.05
C PRO A 34 -5.32 -18.98 -0.90
N LEU A 35 -4.07 -18.59 -0.74
CA LEU A 35 -2.97 -19.46 -0.34
C LEU A 35 -2.68 -19.21 1.14
N ASP A 36 -2.68 -20.25 1.98
CA ASP A 36 -2.29 -20.10 3.39
C ASP A 36 -0.80 -19.69 3.45
N PRO A 37 -0.43 -18.66 4.21
CA PRO A 37 0.97 -18.27 4.38
C PRO A 37 1.91 -19.38 4.91
N ARG A 38 1.37 -20.46 5.50
CA ARG A 38 2.11 -21.65 5.93
C ARG A 38 2.49 -22.58 4.78
N ASP A 39 1.77 -22.52 3.67
CA ASP A 39 1.96 -23.36 2.49
C ASP A 39 2.85 -22.69 1.42
N VAL A 40 3.40 -21.51 1.74
CA VAL A 40 4.33 -20.79 0.86
C VAL A 40 5.65 -21.55 0.80
N ARG A 41 5.98 -22.04 -0.39
CA ARG A 41 7.27 -22.70 -0.65
C ARG A 41 8.41 -21.73 -0.37
N ASP A 42 9.41 -22.21 0.36
CA ASP A 42 10.57 -21.42 0.80
C ASP A 42 10.20 -20.11 1.51
N GLY A 43 9.06 -20.08 2.21
CA GLY A 43 8.53 -18.89 2.87
C GLY A 43 9.27 -18.44 4.14
N LYS A 44 10.41 -19.04 4.47
CA LYS A 44 11.25 -18.69 5.61
C LYS A 44 12.67 -18.36 5.12
N PRO A 45 13.27 -17.26 5.60
CA PRO A 45 14.66 -16.95 5.26
C PRO A 45 15.61 -17.96 5.91
N PRO A 46 16.78 -18.20 5.30
CA PRO A 46 17.93 -18.83 5.97
C PRO A 46 18.35 -18.08 7.25
N ASP A 47 19.09 -18.77 8.13
CA ASP A 47 19.64 -18.15 9.34
C ASP A 47 20.88 -17.29 9.06
N ASP A 48 21.63 -17.64 8.01
CA ASP A 48 22.78 -16.87 7.56
C ASP A 48 22.33 -15.50 6.99
N PRO A 49 22.90 -14.37 7.44
CA PRO A 49 22.45 -13.03 7.02
C PRO A 49 22.60 -12.74 5.53
N ASP A 50 23.69 -13.17 4.91
CA ASP A 50 23.96 -12.90 3.49
C ASP A 50 23.01 -13.72 2.62
N ALA A 51 22.86 -15.02 2.93
CA ALA A 51 21.87 -15.87 2.29
C ALA A 51 20.43 -15.39 2.53
N ALA A 52 20.15 -14.79 3.69
CA ALA A 52 18.85 -14.16 3.95
C ALA A 52 18.64 -12.96 3.02
N ALA A 53 19.62 -12.06 2.90
CA ALA A 53 19.54 -10.91 2.00
C ALA A 53 19.27 -11.34 0.56
N ASP A 54 20.02 -12.32 0.05
CA ASP A 54 19.80 -12.92 -1.27
C ASP A 54 18.39 -13.52 -1.39
N TRP A 55 17.91 -14.19 -0.35
CA TRP A 55 16.54 -14.72 -0.31
C TRP A 55 15.48 -13.63 -0.44
N LEU A 56 15.68 -12.44 0.13
CA LEU A 56 14.76 -11.30 -0.02
C LEU A 56 14.76 -10.78 -1.46
N TYR A 57 15.94 -10.51 -2.03
CA TYR A 57 16.09 -9.99 -3.39
C TYR A 57 15.51 -10.94 -4.44
N HIS A 58 15.89 -12.22 -4.37
CA HIS A 58 15.38 -13.24 -5.27
C HIS A 58 13.86 -13.40 -5.19
N GLY A 59 13.25 -13.10 -4.03
CA GLY A 59 11.80 -13.10 -3.89
C GLY A 59 11.10 -12.18 -4.89
N ALA A 60 11.65 -11.00 -5.18
CA ALA A 60 11.06 -10.07 -6.14
C ALA A 60 11.15 -10.61 -7.58
N GLU A 61 12.30 -11.21 -7.94
CA GLU A 61 12.52 -11.83 -9.26
C GLU A 61 11.51 -12.95 -9.54
N LEU A 62 11.19 -13.77 -8.54
CA LEU A 62 10.19 -14.85 -8.67
C LEU A 62 8.82 -14.34 -9.11
N ILE A 63 8.44 -13.10 -8.79
CA ILE A 63 7.17 -12.53 -9.25
C ILE A 63 7.25 -12.23 -10.74
N SER A 64 8.34 -11.61 -11.20
CA SER A 64 8.57 -11.32 -12.62
C SER A 64 8.62 -12.60 -13.44
N ASP A 65 9.40 -13.60 -13.00
CA ASP A 65 9.50 -14.92 -13.66
C ASP A 65 8.13 -15.61 -13.75
N ALA A 66 7.33 -15.51 -12.70
CA ALA A 66 5.98 -16.06 -12.68
C ALA A 66 5.08 -15.39 -13.73
N ILE A 67 5.20 -14.07 -13.89
CA ILE A 67 4.44 -13.29 -14.86
C ILE A 67 4.89 -13.60 -16.27
N ASP A 68 6.19 -13.68 -16.54
CA ASP A 68 6.73 -14.04 -17.86
C ASP A 68 6.26 -15.43 -18.30
N ARG A 69 6.16 -16.36 -17.34
CA ARG A 69 5.71 -17.73 -17.60
C ARG A 69 4.19 -17.87 -17.78
N VAL A 70 3.40 -17.11 -17.03
CA VAL A 70 1.94 -17.28 -16.96
C VAL A 70 1.19 -16.26 -17.82
N GLY A 71 1.81 -15.12 -18.11
CA GLY A 71 1.21 -13.96 -18.77
C GLY A 71 0.53 -13.01 -17.79
N ALA A 72 0.80 -11.70 -17.94
CA ALA A 72 0.30 -10.64 -17.06
C ALA A 72 -1.24 -10.56 -16.99
N GLU A 73 -1.93 -10.92 -18.08
CA GLU A 73 -3.40 -10.86 -18.18
C GLU A 73 -4.11 -12.09 -17.60
N THR A 74 -3.37 -13.12 -17.17
CA THR A 74 -3.97 -14.32 -16.59
C THR A 74 -4.69 -13.95 -15.29
N ARG A 75 -5.99 -14.24 -15.21
CA ARG A 75 -6.77 -13.98 -14.00
C ARG A 75 -6.35 -14.93 -12.88
N VAL A 76 -5.96 -14.36 -11.75
CA VAL A 76 -5.60 -15.06 -10.53
C VAL A 76 -6.30 -14.46 -9.33
N TRP A 77 -6.29 -15.19 -8.23
CA TRP A 77 -6.84 -14.74 -6.96
C TRP A 77 -6.04 -13.57 -6.40
N THR A 78 -6.76 -12.59 -5.85
CA THR A 78 -6.23 -11.55 -4.97
C THR A 78 -7.22 -11.37 -3.82
N PHE A 79 -6.81 -10.67 -2.76
CA PHE A 79 -7.72 -10.35 -1.64
C PHE A 79 -8.75 -9.25 -1.97
N VAL A 80 -8.69 -8.63 -3.16
CA VAL A 80 -9.74 -7.74 -3.69
C VAL A 80 -10.57 -8.41 -4.80
N GLY A 81 -10.54 -9.74 -4.87
CA GLY A 81 -11.19 -10.54 -5.90
C GLY A 81 -10.28 -10.85 -7.09
N PRO A 82 -10.74 -11.61 -8.10
CA PRO A 82 -9.88 -12.00 -9.21
C PRO A 82 -9.41 -10.80 -10.04
N ARG A 83 -8.10 -10.73 -10.31
CA ARG A 83 -7.43 -9.67 -11.10
C ARG A 83 -6.41 -10.29 -12.07
N PRO A 84 -5.98 -9.57 -13.11
CA PRO A 84 -4.80 -9.94 -13.89
C PRO A 84 -3.59 -10.20 -12.98
N ALA A 85 -2.76 -11.18 -13.32
CA ALA A 85 -1.56 -11.53 -12.57
C ALA A 85 -0.62 -10.33 -12.38
N GLY A 86 -0.51 -9.43 -13.37
CA GLY A 86 0.29 -8.21 -13.30
C GLY A 86 -0.07 -7.29 -12.13
N TRP A 87 -1.29 -7.41 -11.59
CA TRP A 87 -1.72 -6.69 -10.38
C TRP A 87 -0.81 -7.00 -9.17
N TRP A 88 -0.31 -8.24 -9.04
CA TRP A 88 0.57 -8.62 -7.95
C TRP A 88 1.93 -7.92 -8.01
N ILE A 89 2.45 -7.55 -9.18
CA ILE A 89 3.68 -6.74 -9.29
C ILE A 89 3.46 -5.40 -8.60
N ARG A 90 2.42 -4.66 -9.04
CA ARG A 90 2.07 -3.35 -8.48
C ARG A 90 1.84 -3.44 -6.96
N ARG A 91 1.06 -4.44 -6.52
CA ARG A 91 0.79 -4.63 -5.10
C ARG A 91 2.04 -4.92 -4.26
N ARG A 92 2.94 -5.78 -4.75
CA ARG A 92 4.17 -6.14 -4.02
C ARG A 92 5.19 -5.00 -4.03
N LEU A 93 5.25 -4.21 -5.11
CA LEU A 93 6.05 -2.99 -5.17
C LEU A 93 5.63 -2.00 -4.07
N HIS A 94 4.34 -1.67 -3.96
CA HIS A 94 3.89 -0.69 -2.97
C HIS A 94 4.03 -1.20 -1.53
N GLU A 95 3.82 -2.49 -1.28
CA GLU A 95 4.08 -3.08 0.02
C GLU A 95 5.55 -2.98 0.43
N ALA A 96 6.46 -3.33 -0.48
CA ALA A 96 7.90 -3.22 -0.23
C ALA A 96 8.32 -1.76 -0.01
N THR A 97 7.72 -0.82 -0.75
CA THR A 97 7.94 0.63 -0.58
C THR A 97 7.57 1.11 0.82
N VAL A 98 6.38 0.76 1.32
CA VAL A 98 5.94 1.15 2.67
C VAL A 98 6.80 0.49 3.73
N HIS A 99 7.14 -0.79 3.59
CA HIS A 99 8.02 -1.47 4.55
C HIS A 99 9.48 -1.02 4.49
N ARG A 100 9.94 -0.47 3.36
CA ARG A 100 11.21 0.25 3.31
C ARG A 100 11.18 1.52 4.16
N ALA A 101 10.05 2.23 4.19
CA ALA A 101 9.87 3.37 5.11
C ALA A 101 9.91 2.90 6.56
N ASP A 102 9.26 1.78 6.90
CA ASP A 102 9.32 1.20 8.25
C ASP A 102 10.76 0.93 8.70
N ALA A 103 11.57 0.32 7.82
CA ALA A 103 12.98 0.07 8.08
C ALA A 103 13.79 1.36 8.23
N ALA A 104 13.57 2.36 7.37
CA ALA A 104 14.27 3.64 7.43
C ALA A 104 13.97 4.39 8.74
N LEU A 105 12.69 4.46 9.14
CA LEU A 105 12.25 5.07 10.40
C LEU A 105 12.85 4.35 11.62
N ALA A 106 12.90 3.02 11.61
CA ALA A 106 13.50 2.25 12.70
C ALA A 106 15.02 2.47 12.82
N LEU A 107 15.71 2.76 11.71
CA LEU A 107 17.14 3.03 11.67
C LEU A 107 17.48 4.52 11.85
N GLY A 108 16.48 5.40 11.84
CA GLY A 108 16.69 6.86 11.90
C GLY A 108 17.40 7.41 10.66
N VAL A 109 17.24 6.78 9.50
CA VAL A 109 17.86 7.21 8.23
C VAL A 109 16.82 7.86 7.31
N PRO A 110 17.25 8.76 6.40
CA PRO A 110 16.33 9.38 5.44
C PRO A 110 15.60 8.36 4.57
N PHE A 111 14.32 8.62 4.31
CA PHE A 111 13.51 7.87 3.35
C PHE A 111 13.12 8.77 2.18
N GLU A 112 13.74 8.50 1.03
CA GLU A 112 13.42 9.14 -0.23
C GLU A 112 12.54 8.24 -1.09
N LEU A 113 11.55 8.84 -1.75
CA LEU A 113 10.61 8.19 -2.66
C LEU A 113 10.24 9.17 -3.76
N SER A 114 10.25 8.71 -5.01
CA SER A 114 9.85 9.58 -6.12
C SER A 114 8.35 9.90 -6.05
N PRO A 115 7.93 11.13 -6.43
CA PRO A 115 6.53 11.52 -6.34
C PRO A 115 5.59 10.62 -7.14
N ASP A 116 6.01 10.14 -8.31
CA ASP A 116 5.23 9.23 -9.16
C ASP A 116 4.95 7.89 -8.47
N LEU A 117 5.96 7.31 -7.80
CA LEU A 117 5.81 6.05 -7.07
C LEU A 117 4.97 6.24 -5.80
N ALA A 118 5.10 7.39 -5.13
CA ALA A 118 4.27 7.74 -3.98
C ALA A 118 2.79 7.90 -4.36
N ALA A 119 2.53 8.63 -5.45
CA ALA A 119 1.19 8.85 -5.99
C ALA A 119 0.53 7.53 -6.46
N ASP A 120 1.28 6.66 -7.13
CA ASP A 120 0.75 5.35 -7.54
C ASP A 120 0.44 4.45 -6.35
N ALA A 121 1.30 4.45 -5.32
CA ALA A 121 1.08 3.72 -4.08
C ALA A 121 -0.14 4.21 -3.31
N LEU A 122 -0.33 5.53 -3.23
CA LEU A 122 -1.51 6.13 -2.60
C LEU A 122 -2.79 5.77 -3.37
N SER A 123 -2.74 5.84 -4.69
CA SER A 123 -3.86 5.43 -5.56
C SER A 123 -4.22 3.96 -5.39
N GLU A 124 -3.24 3.05 -5.37
CA GLU A 124 -3.47 1.61 -5.12
C GLU A 124 -4.06 1.34 -3.75
N TRP A 125 -3.60 2.07 -2.73
CA TRP A 125 -4.11 1.93 -1.38
C TRP A 125 -5.57 2.41 -1.28
N ILE A 126 -5.89 3.58 -1.84
CA ILE A 126 -7.25 4.13 -1.85
C ILE A 126 -8.21 3.21 -2.62
N ASP A 127 -7.80 2.70 -3.78
CA ASP A 127 -8.59 1.74 -4.56
C ASP A 127 -8.94 0.51 -3.72
N ARG A 128 -7.94 -0.09 -3.07
CA ARG A 128 -8.16 -1.25 -2.21
C ARG A 128 -9.11 -0.99 -1.05
N VAL A 129 -8.95 0.14 -0.37
CA VAL A 129 -9.83 0.51 0.75
C VAL A 129 -11.25 0.75 0.26
N SER A 130 -11.41 1.39 -0.90
CA SER A 130 -12.72 1.70 -1.48
C SER A 130 -13.49 0.45 -1.92
N VAL A 131 -12.77 -0.61 -2.33
CA VAL A 131 -13.39 -1.88 -2.75
C VAL A 131 -13.45 -2.95 -1.65
N ASP A 132 -12.83 -2.73 -0.48
CA ASP A 132 -12.86 -3.70 0.62
C ASP A 132 -14.24 -3.74 1.27
N ARG A 133 -14.96 -4.85 1.08
CA ARG A 133 -16.30 -5.08 1.65
C ARG A 133 -16.29 -5.94 2.90
N ARG A 134 -15.10 -6.33 3.41
CA ARG A 134 -14.98 -7.16 4.63
C ARG A 134 -15.28 -6.37 5.90
N HIS A 135 -15.12 -5.06 5.85
CA HIS A 135 -15.42 -4.13 6.92
C HIS A 135 -16.48 -3.11 6.46
N GLY A 136 -17.06 -2.36 7.39
CA GLY A 136 -17.91 -1.23 7.03
C GLY A 136 -17.12 -0.14 6.27
N PRO A 137 -17.80 0.80 5.58
CA PRO A 137 -17.14 1.90 4.89
C PRO A 137 -16.21 2.67 5.84
N ALA A 138 -15.02 3.01 5.36
CA ALA A 138 -14.00 3.71 6.17
C ALA A 138 -14.32 5.21 6.41
N LEU A 139 -15.30 5.75 5.70
CA LEU A 139 -15.74 7.13 5.77
C LEU A 139 -17.24 7.15 6.09
N GLU A 140 -17.73 8.10 6.88
CA GLU A 140 -19.18 8.20 7.13
C GLU A 140 -19.90 8.70 5.87
N ARG A 141 -21.15 8.30 5.67
CA ARG A 141 -21.93 8.77 4.53
C ARG A 141 -22.14 10.29 4.62
N GLY A 142 -21.95 10.98 3.49
CA GLY A 142 -22.00 12.44 3.38
C GLY A 142 -20.65 13.12 3.64
N GLN A 143 -19.60 12.37 3.96
CA GLN A 143 -18.25 12.91 4.14
C GLN A 143 -17.38 12.69 2.91
N SER A 144 -16.36 13.54 2.79
CA SER A 144 -15.33 13.45 1.75
C SER A 144 -13.94 13.84 2.27
N ILE A 145 -12.91 13.25 1.69
CA ILE A 145 -11.50 13.55 1.95
C ILE A 145 -10.86 13.98 0.64
N HIS A 146 -10.17 15.12 0.64
CA HIS A 146 -9.36 15.56 -0.48
C HIS A 146 -7.88 15.47 -0.12
N LEU A 147 -7.09 14.74 -0.90
CA LEU A 147 -5.63 14.72 -0.77
C LEU A 147 -5.04 15.44 -1.99
N HIS A 148 -4.14 16.39 -1.76
CA HIS A 148 -3.53 17.22 -2.79
C HIS A 148 -2.00 17.17 -2.67
N ALA A 149 -1.35 16.49 -3.60
CA ALA A 149 0.10 16.48 -3.70
C ALA A 149 0.62 17.84 -4.17
N THR A 150 1.69 18.32 -3.54
CA THR A 150 2.35 19.58 -3.94
C THR A 150 3.40 19.40 -5.03
N ASP A 151 3.68 18.15 -5.43
CA ASP A 151 4.65 17.80 -6.46
C ASP A 151 4.11 18.18 -7.86
N PRO A 152 4.68 19.21 -8.52
CA PRO A 152 4.10 19.76 -9.76
C PRO A 152 4.13 18.78 -10.93
N GLU A 153 5.06 17.83 -10.96
CA GLU A 153 5.18 16.82 -12.02
C GLU A 153 4.02 15.83 -12.08
N LEU A 154 3.24 15.69 -11.02
CA LEU A 154 2.09 14.78 -10.98
C LEU A 154 0.89 15.35 -11.76
N GLY A 155 0.77 16.68 -11.84
CA GLY A 155 -0.41 17.31 -12.45
C GLY A 155 -1.71 16.72 -11.88
N PRO A 156 -2.68 16.27 -12.71
CA PRO A 156 -3.94 15.72 -12.23
C PRO A 156 -3.81 14.44 -11.38
N THR A 157 -2.75 13.65 -11.53
CA THR A 157 -2.60 12.41 -10.74
C THR A 157 -2.15 12.68 -9.30
N GLY A 158 -1.87 13.94 -8.97
CA GLY A 158 -1.57 14.41 -7.62
C GLY A 158 -2.81 14.80 -6.80
N GLU A 159 -4.02 14.53 -7.27
CA GLU A 159 -5.26 14.88 -6.59
C GLU A 159 -6.04 13.60 -6.28
N TRP A 160 -6.60 13.46 -5.08
CA TRP A 160 -7.49 12.34 -4.74
C TRP A 160 -8.70 12.85 -3.97
N MET A 161 -9.88 12.77 -4.58
CA MET A 161 -11.15 13.04 -3.94
C MET A 161 -11.80 11.70 -3.56
N ILE A 162 -11.93 11.43 -2.27
CA ILE A 162 -12.58 10.23 -1.72
C ILE A 162 -13.95 10.66 -1.18
N VAL A 163 -15.02 10.03 -1.62
CA VAL A 163 -16.41 10.41 -1.27
C VAL A 163 -17.18 9.18 -0.83
N HIS A 164 -17.98 9.32 0.23
CA HIS A 164 -19.02 8.34 0.56
C HIS A 164 -20.39 8.98 0.45
N ASP A 165 -21.15 8.64 -0.58
CA ASP A 165 -22.49 9.16 -0.83
C ASP A 165 -23.56 8.04 -0.83
N GLU A 166 -24.67 8.26 -1.53
CA GLU A 166 -25.76 7.29 -1.68
C GLU A 166 -25.35 6.05 -2.50
N GLU A 167 -24.38 6.17 -3.39
CA GLU A 167 -23.85 5.08 -4.23
C GLU A 167 -22.75 4.28 -3.54
N GLY A 168 -22.15 4.86 -2.50
CA GLY A 168 -21.18 4.22 -1.63
C GLY A 168 -19.85 4.96 -1.60
N LEU A 169 -18.80 4.26 -1.16
CA LEU A 169 -17.44 4.78 -1.12
C LEU A 169 -16.77 4.66 -2.49
N TRP A 170 -16.35 5.77 -3.07
CA TRP A 170 -15.64 5.85 -4.35
C TRP A 170 -14.59 6.97 -4.32
N TRP A 171 -13.73 7.03 -5.33
CA TRP A 171 -12.72 8.07 -5.45
C TRP A 171 -12.43 8.46 -6.90
N SER A 172 -11.93 9.68 -7.09
CA SER A 172 -11.50 10.23 -8.38
C SER A 172 -10.26 11.13 -8.22
N HIS A 173 -9.69 11.57 -9.33
CA HIS A 173 -8.62 12.58 -9.36
C HIS A 173 -9.17 14.03 -9.43
N ASP A 174 -10.40 14.25 -8.97
CA ASP A 174 -11.01 15.59 -9.01
C ASP A 174 -10.41 16.51 -7.95
N HIS A 175 -10.20 17.76 -8.33
CA HIS A 175 -9.86 18.83 -7.40
C HIS A 175 -11.13 19.47 -6.83
N GLY A 176 -11.21 19.60 -5.50
CA GLY A 176 -12.38 20.23 -4.88
C GLY A 176 -12.29 20.31 -3.36
N LYS A 177 -13.32 20.83 -2.71
CA LYS A 177 -13.39 20.86 -1.24
C LYS A 177 -13.89 19.52 -0.71
N GLY A 178 -13.10 18.90 0.15
CA GLY A 178 -13.53 17.79 1.00
C GLY A 178 -14.17 18.27 2.32
N SER A 179 -14.77 17.36 3.08
CA SER A 179 -15.05 17.60 4.52
C SER A 179 -13.75 17.86 5.28
N VAL A 180 -12.68 17.20 4.86
CA VAL A 180 -11.28 17.51 5.21
C VAL A 180 -10.44 17.50 3.94
N ALA A 181 -9.42 18.36 3.89
CA ALA A 181 -8.42 18.40 2.84
C ALA A 181 -7.01 18.37 3.44
N LEU A 182 -6.14 17.55 2.88
CA LEU A 182 -4.72 17.45 3.23
C LEU A 182 -3.89 17.85 2.02
N ARG A 183 -2.94 18.74 2.20
CA ARG A 183 -2.05 19.22 1.14
C ARG A 183 -0.60 19.13 1.56
N GLY A 184 0.22 18.42 0.79
CA GLY A 184 1.65 18.22 1.08
C GLY A 184 2.32 17.34 0.03
N PRO A 185 3.61 16.99 0.18
CA PRO A 185 4.29 16.10 -0.77
C PRO A 185 3.59 14.73 -0.84
N ALA A 186 3.51 14.12 -2.03
CA ALA A 186 2.86 12.83 -2.25
C ALA A 186 3.42 11.71 -1.35
N LYS A 187 4.74 11.75 -1.09
CA LYS A 187 5.41 10.86 -0.14
C LYS A 187 4.81 10.98 1.26
N ASP A 188 4.63 12.20 1.74
CA ASP A 188 4.17 12.44 3.11
C ASP A 188 2.68 12.14 3.24
N LEU A 189 1.88 12.46 2.21
CA LEU A 189 0.47 12.06 2.13
C LEU A 189 0.33 10.52 2.16
N LEU A 190 1.16 9.79 1.42
CA LEU A 190 1.20 8.33 1.48
C LEU A 190 1.54 7.86 2.89
N LEU A 191 2.64 8.35 3.47
CA LEU A 191 3.11 7.91 4.79
C LEU A 191 2.12 8.25 5.91
N ALA A 192 1.44 9.39 5.84
CA ALA A 192 0.37 9.74 6.78
C ALA A 192 -0.84 8.81 6.62
N THR A 193 -1.25 8.53 5.38
CA THR A 193 -2.35 7.60 5.05
C THR A 193 -2.10 6.19 5.60
N VAL A 194 -0.85 5.71 5.48
CA VAL A 194 -0.45 4.41 6.04
C VAL A 194 0.08 4.51 7.47
N ARG A 195 -0.14 5.62 8.20
CA ARG A 195 0.24 5.79 9.62
C ARG A 195 1.72 5.51 9.93
N ARG A 196 2.62 5.89 9.03
CA ARG A 196 4.08 5.87 9.25
C ARG A 196 4.60 7.17 9.84
N ILE A 197 3.89 8.26 9.56
CA ILE A 197 4.13 9.58 10.15
C ILE A 197 2.78 10.17 10.57
N SER A 198 2.79 11.14 11.49
CA SER A 198 1.60 11.94 11.79
C SER A 198 1.56 13.16 10.87
N VAL A 199 0.37 13.67 10.58
CA VAL A 199 0.23 14.93 9.83
C VAL A 199 0.81 16.13 10.58
N ALA A 200 0.93 16.05 11.92
CA ALA A 200 1.50 17.10 12.75
C ALA A 200 3.04 17.14 12.69
N ASP A 201 3.67 16.00 12.38
CA ASP A 201 5.12 15.85 12.28
C ASP A 201 5.64 15.97 10.83
N ALA A 202 4.74 16.25 9.88
CA ALA A 202 5.02 16.28 8.44
C ALA A 202 4.72 17.66 7.83
N ASP A 203 5.21 17.91 6.61
CA ASP A 203 4.88 19.11 5.84
C ASP A 203 3.52 18.96 5.15
N ILE A 204 2.47 18.77 5.95
CA ILE A 204 1.09 18.56 5.49
C ILE A 204 0.18 19.63 6.09
N GLU A 205 -0.35 20.49 5.23
CA GLU A 205 -1.41 21.42 5.56
C GLU A 205 -2.73 20.66 5.68
N VAL A 206 -3.47 20.88 6.77
CA VAL A 206 -4.80 20.27 6.98
C VAL A 206 -5.86 21.36 7.05
N HIS A 207 -6.94 21.19 6.30
CA HIS A 207 -8.07 22.11 6.23
C HIS A 207 -9.39 21.37 6.45
N GLY A 208 -10.33 21.96 7.18
CA GLY A 208 -11.64 21.35 7.45
C GLY A 208 -11.67 20.55 8.75
N ASP A 209 -12.46 19.49 8.80
CA ASP A 209 -12.74 18.71 10.01
C ASP A 209 -11.75 17.55 10.18
N THR A 210 -10.78 17.70 11.09
CA THR A 210 -9.75 16.68 11.35
C THR A 210 -10.33 15.36 11.89
N ALA A 211 -11.52 15.38 12.52
CA ALA A 211 -12.14 14.16 13.01
C ALA A 211 -12.52 13.21 11.86
N VAL A 212 -12.74 13.74 10.64
CA VAL A 212 -12.97 12.94 9.42
C VAL A 212 -11.71 12.15 9.07
N TRP A 213 -10.54 12.80 9.12
CA TRP A 213 -9.26 12.17 8.86
C TRP A 213 -8.91 11.12 9.91
N ASP A 214 -9.08 11.45 11.19
CA ASP A 214 -8.80 10.52 12.29
C ASP A 214 -9.68 9.28 12.20
N GLY A 215 -10.99 9.44 11.97
CA GLY A 215 -11.92 8.33 11.78
C GLY A 215 -11.61 7.49 10.53
N TRP A 216 -11.11 8.10 9.45
CA TRP A 216 -10.62 7.37 8.28
C TRP A 216 -9.43 6.47 8.63
N LEU A 217 -8.43 7.00 9.35
CA LEU A 217 -7.27 6.22 9.77
C LEU A 217 -7.66 5.08 10.71
N GLU A 218 -8.58 5.31 11.64
CA GLU A 218 -9.08 4.27 12.57
C GLU A 218 -9.75 3.10 11.86
N ARG A 219 -10.47 3.36 10.76
CA ARG A 219 -11.26 2.36 10.03
C ARG A 219 -10.54 1.73 8.83
N THR A 220 -9.33 2.16 8.52
CA THR A 220 -8.53 1.61 7.41
C THR A 220 -7.38 0.74 7.90
N PRO A 221 -6.83 -0.16 7.06
CA PRO A 221 -5.61 -0.90 7.39
C PRO A 221 -4.35 -0.05 7.18
N PHE A 222 -3.27 -0.42 7.85
CA PHE A 222 -1.93 0.16 7.72
C PHE A 222 -0.87 -0.93 7.69
#